data_AF-K1ZAB3-F1
#
_entry.id   AF-K1ZAB3-F1
#
_cell.length_a   1.000
_cell.length_b   1.000
_cell.length_c   1.000
_cell.angle_alpha   90.00
_cell.angle_beta   90.00
_cell.angle_gamma   90.00
#
_symmetry.space_group_name_H-M   'P 1'
#
loop_
_entity.id
_entity.type
_entity.pdbx_description
1 polymer ?
#
loop_
_entity_poly.entity_id
_entity_poly.type
_entity_poly.pdbx_seq_one_letter_code
_entity_poly.pdbx_strand_id
1 'polypeptide(L)'
;MIKKIKERDIVFARITPEQKLRIATILKNSGAVIAMTGDGVNDAPALKKADIGIAMGITGTDVSKEASDMILLDDNFASIIKAIKKGRTINQNLKKFVHYVFTSNASEFFLVILGVLLQIPP
;
A
#
# COMPACT_ATOMS: atom_id res chain seq x y z
N MET A 1 18.40 1.21 -14.87
CA MET A 1 17.41 0.12 -14.73
C MET A 1 15.99 0.67 -14.58
N ILE A 2 15.73 1.57 -13.64
CA ILE A 2 14.36 2.02 -13.30
C ILE A 2 13.71 2.89 -14.37
N LYS A 3 14.48 3.77 -15.03
CA LYS A 3 14.03 4.52 -16.22
C LYS A 3 13.55 3.57 -17.34
N LYS A 4 14.32 2.51 -17.60
CA LYS A 4 13.94 1.45 -18.56
C LYS A 4 12.71 0.64 -18.13
N ILE A 5 12.52 0.37 -16.82
CA ILE A 5 11.32 -0.30 -16.29
C ILE A 5 10.06 0.55 -16.48
N LYS A 6 10.17 1.88 -16.40
CA LYS A 6 9.02 2.78 -16.60
C LYS A 6 8.67 2.99 -18.07
N GLU A 7 9.63 2.80 -18.97
CA GLU A 7 9.48 3.13 -20.40
C GLU A 7 9.13 1.90 -21.27
N ARG A 8 9.27 0.67 -20.75
CA ARG A 8 9.02 -0.57 -21.50
C ARG A 8 8.50 -1.69 -20.61
N ASP A 9 7.77 -2.62 -21.22
CA ASP A 9 7.44 -3.90 -20.60
C ASP A 9 8.72 -4.73 -20.37
N ILE A 10 8.91 -5.20 -19.15
CA ILE A 10 10.10 -5.97 -18.75
C ILE A 10 9.69 -7.31 -18.17
N VAL A 11 10.31 -8.36 -18.68
CA VAL A 11 10.16 -9.73 -18.19
C VAL A 11 11.50 -10.20 -17.65
N PHE A 12 11.51 -10.63 -16.39
CA PHE A 12 12.65 -11.31 -15.77
C PHE A 12 12.36 -12.81 -15.76
N ALA A 13 13.11 -13.59 -16.55
CA ALA A 13 12.94 -15.03 -16.66
C ALA A 13 14.13 -15.79 -16.05
N ARG A 14 13.88 -17.04 -15.60
CA ARG A 14 14.88 -17.94 -14.98
C ARG A 14 15.65 -17.28 -13.83
N ILE A 15 14.94 -16.51 -13.00
CA ILE A 15 15.52 -15.83 -11.84
C ILE A 15 15.43 -16.68 -10.58
N THR A 16 16.46 -16.58 -9.76
CA THR A 16 16.53 -17.16 -8.41
C THR A 16 15.66 -16.37 -7.41
N PRO A 17 15.29 -16.97 -6.27
CA PRO A 17 14.61 -16.27 -5.17
C PRO A 17 15.36 -15.00 -4.72
N GLU A 18 16.69 -15.07 -4.62
CA GLU A 18 17.55 -13.94 -4.22
C GLU A 18 17.47 -12.80 -5.24
N GLN A 19 17.37 -13.13 -6.53
CA GLN A 19 17.19 -12.14 -7.59
C GLN A 19 15.80 -11.48 -7.53
N LYS A 20 14.73 -12.22 -7.20
CA LYS A 20 13.40 -11.61 -6.95
C LYS A 20 13.46 -10.59 -5.81
N LEU A 21 14.05 -10.99 -4.69
CA LEU A 21 14.25 -10.11 -3.53
C LEU A 21 15.09 -8.87 -3.89
N ARG A 22 16.14 -9.04 -4.68
CA ARG A 22 17.00 -7.94 -5.15
C ARG A 22 16.22 -6.96 -6.03
N ILE A 23 15.39 -7.45 -6.94
CA ILE A 23 14.53 -6.61 -7.79
C ILE A 23 13.56 -5.80 -6.91
N ALA A 24 12.87 -6.47 -5.98
CA ALA A 24 11.97 -5.82 -5.03
C ALA A 24 12.69 -4.71 -4.24
N THR A 25 13.88 -5.01 -3.74
CA THR A 25 14.70 -4.06 -2.97
C THR A 25 15.10 -2.85 -3.80
N ILE A 26 15.55 -3.04 -5.04
CA ILE A 26 15.96 -1.95 -5.93
C ILE A 26 14.75 -1.06 -6.27
N LEU A 27 13.60 -1.65 -6.58
CA LEU A 27 12.39 -0.90 -6.88
C LEU A 27 11.91 -0.10 -5.67
N LYS A 28 11.87 -0.72 -4.49
CA LYS A 28 11.47 -0.04 -3.25
C LYS A 28 12.42 1.10 -2.89
N ASN A 29 13.73 0.88 -2.96
CA ASN A 29 14.75 1.90 -2.67
C ASN A 29 14.71 3.08 -3.66
N SER A 30 14.02 2.96 -4.78
CA SER A 30 13.82 4.06 -5.72
C SER A 30 12.63 4.96 -5.42
N GLY A 31 11.93 4.69 -4.31
CA GLY A 31 10.71 5.40 -3.92
C GLY A 31 9.46 4.95 -4.67
N ALA A 32 9.51 3.82 -5.39
CA ALA A 32 8.32 3.21 -5.95
C ALA A 32 7.56 2.41 -4.88
N VAL A 33 6.24 2.52 -4.87
CA VAL A 33 5.38 1.63 -4.08
C VAL A 33 5.21 0.33 -4.86
N ILE A 34 5.64 -0.79 -4.27
CA ILE A 34 5.66 -2.10 -4.93
C ILE A 34 4.67 -3.08 -4.32
N ALA A 35 3.91 -3.72 -5.19
CA ALA A 35 3.12 -4.90 -4.87
C ALA A 35 3.78 -6.13 -5.51
N MET A 36 3.90 -7.21 -4.75
CA MET A 36 4.37 -8.49 -5.27
C MET A 36 3.31 -9.56 -5.06
N THR A 37 3.12 -10.41 -6.07
CA THR A 37 2.20 -11.56 -6.02
C THR A 37 3.01 -12.84 -6.16
N GLY A 38 2.69 -13.87 -5.38
CA GLY A 38 3.36 -15.16 -5.45
C GLY A 38 2.63 -16.25 -4.67
N ASP A 39 2.94 -17.49 -4.98
CA ASP A 39 2.31 -18.69 -4.41
C ASP A 39 3.34 -19.66 -3.81
N GLY A 40 4.62 -19.52 -4.18
CA GLY A 40 5.69 -20.40 -3.71
C GLY A 40 6.45 -19.91 -2.48
N VAL A 41 7.07 -20.85 -1.77
CA VAL A 41 8.12 -20.59 -0.75
C VAL A 41 9.23 -19.68 -1.27
N ASN A 42 9.54 -19.79 -2.56
CA ASN A 42 10.55 -18.99 -3.25
C ASN A 42 10.17 -17.50 -3.35
N ASP A 43 8.89 -17.17 -3.24
CA ASP A 43 8.41 -15.79 -3.32
C ASP A 43 8.36 -15.12 -1.95
N ALA A 44 8.34 -15.89 -0.86
CA ALA A 44 8.18 -15.39 0.50
C ALA A 44 9.15 -14.24 0.86
N PRO A 45 10.47 -14.29 0.56
CA PRO A 45 11.36 -13.16 0.85
C PRO A 45 10.97 -11.90 0.09
N ALA A 46 10.55 -12.03 -1.16
CA ALA A 46 10.21 -10.91 -2.02
C ALA A 46 8.83 -10.32 -1.65
N LEU A 47 7.85 -11.19 -1.34
CA LEU A 47 6.55 -10.82 -0.78
C LEU A 47 6.73 -9.99 0.50
N LYS A 48 7.57 -10.46 1.42
CA LYS A 48 7.83 -9.76 2.69
C LYS A 48 8.56 -8.42 2.51
N LYS A 49 9.38 -8.30 1.47
CA LYS A 49 10.14 -7.07 1.18
C LYS A 49 9.27 -5.99 0.53
N ALA A 50 8.23 -6.39 -0.21
CA ALA A 50 7.32 -5.49 -0.89
C ALA A 50 6.63 -4.51 0.07
N ASP A 51 5.95 -3.50 -0.46
CA ASP A 51 5.06 -2.64 0.35
C ASP A 51 3.70 -3.32 0.57
N ILE A 52 3.34 -4.21 -0.35
CA ILE A 52 2.24 -5.17 -0.17
C ILE A 52 2.60 -6.50 -0.83
N GLY A 53 2.72 -7.55 -0.01
CA GLY A 53 2.80 -8.94 -0.46
C GLY A 53 1.40 -9.53 -0.63
N ILE A 54 1.16 -10.20 -1.76
CA ILE A 54 -0.13 -10.81 -2.09
C ILE A 54 0.07 -12.30 -2.36
N ALA A 55 -0.53 -13.16 -1.54
CA ALA A 55 -0.48 -14.61 -1.73
C ALA A 55 -1.79 -15.17 -2.28
N MET A 56 -1.68 -16.34 -2.94
CA MET A 56 -2.82 -17.13 -3.39
C MET A 56 -3.37 -17.96 -2.22
N GLY A 57 -4.69 -18.00 -2.06
CA GLY A 57 -5.37 -18.69 -0.97
C GLY A 57 -5.46 -20.19 -1.16
N ILE A 58 -5.65 -20.65 -2.40
CA ILE A 58 -5.81 -22.08 -2.73
C ILE A 58 -4.45 -22.65 -3.16
N THR A 59 -3.79 -22.09 -4.16
CA THR A 59 -2.50 -22.60 -4.67
C THR A 59 -1.29 -22.17 -3.85
N GLY A 60 -1.42 -21.15 -3.01
CA GLY A 60 -0.31 -20.63 -2.23
C GLY A 60 0.14 -21.59 -1.13
N THR A 61 1.45 -21.74 -1.00
CA THR A 61 2.10 -22.40 0.14
C THR A 61 1.86 -21.62 1.43
N ASP A 62 1.81 -22.32 2.58
CA ASP A 62 1.60 -21.66 3.89
C ASP A 62 2.68 -20.60 4.17
N VAL A 63 3.92 -20.86 3.76
CA VAL A 63 5.01 -19.88 3.88
C VAL A 63 4.76 -18.63 3.04
N SER A 64 4.21 -18.77 1.82
CA SER A 64 3.86 -17.60 1.01
C SER A 64 2.72 -16.78 1.62
N LYS A 65 1.72 -17.46 2.21
CA LYS A 65 0.59 -16.83 2.90
C LYS A 65 1.04 -16.07 4.14
N GLU A 66 1.87 -16.68 4.98
CA GLU A 66 2.43 -16.03 6.18
C GLU A 66 3.36 -14.85 5.86
N ALA A 67 4.06 -14.91 4.73
CA ALA A 67 4.92 -13.83 4.28
C ALA A 67 4.16 -12.64 3.64
N SER A 68 2.90 -12.84 3.26
CA SER A 68 2.07 -11.85 2.56
C SER A 68 1.24 -10.97 3.52
N ASP A 69 0.87 -9.78 3.06
CA ASP A 69 -0.02 -8.86 3.78
C ASP A 69 -1.50 -9.05 3.38
N MET A 70 -1.74 -9.67 2.22
CA MET A 70 -3.06 -9.94 1.65
C MET A 70 -3.11 -11.33 1.03
N ILE A 71 -4.20 -12.06 1.28
CA ILE A 71 -4.42 -13.39 0.71
C ILE A 71 -5.66 -13.35 -0.19
N LEU A 72 -5.53 -13.83 -1.43
CA LEU A 72 -6.65 -14.01 -2.37
C LEU A 72 -7.32 -15.36 -2.12
N LEU A 73 -8.36 -15.38 -1.29
CA LEU A 73 -9.04 -16.62 -0.90
C LEU A 73 -9.62 -17.42 -2.08
N ASP A 74 -9.93 -16.75 -3.19
CA ASP A 74 -10.51 -17.32 -4.41
C ASP A 74 -9.50 -17.46 -5.56
N ASP A 75 -8.21 -17.18 -5.33
CA ASP A 75 -7.15 -17.18 -6.34
C ASP A 75 -7.45 -16.28 -7.56
N ASN A 76 -8.33 -15.29 -7.40
CA ASN A 76 -8.74 -14.43 -8.49
C ASN A 76 -7.96 -13.10 -8.50
N PHE A 77 -7.05 -12.94 -9.46
CA PHE A 77 -6.30 -11.69 -9.65
C PHE A 77 -7.20 -10.45 -9.85
N ALA A 78 -8.45 -10.60 -10.31
CA ALA A 78 -9.39 -9.48 -10.42
C ALA A 78 -9.69 -8.83 -9.05
N SER A 79 -9.54 -9.56 -7.95
CA SER A 79 -9.65 -9.05 -6.60
C SER A 79 -8.60 -7.97 -6.29
N ILE A 80 -7.40 -8.05 -6.88
CA ILE A 80 -6.36 -7.02 -6.74
C ILE A 80 -6.83 -5.70 -7.35
N ILE A 81 -7.46 -5.74 -8.53
CA ILE A 81 -7.99 -4.54 -9.19
C ILE A 81 -9.06 -3.89 -8.30
N LYS A 82 -9.97 -4.70 -7.74
CA LYS A 82 -11.00 -4.23 -6.80
C LYS A 82 -10.37 -3.63 -5.53
N ALA A 83 -9.34 -4.26 -4.99
CA ALA A 83 -8.61 -3.78 -3.81
C ALA A 83 -7.94 -2.43 -4.07
N ILE A 84 -7.26 -2.27 -5.21
CA ILE A 84 -6.64 -0.99 -5.62
C ILE A 84 -7.70 0.11 -5.73
N LYS A 85 -8.83 -0.17 -6.38
CA LYS A 85 -9.95 0.79 -6.49
C LYS A 85 -10.45 1.21 -5.12
N LYS A 86 -10.74 0.25 -4.23
CA LYS A 86 -11.19 0.52 -2.86
C LYS A 86 -10.16 1.30 -2.05
N GLY A 87 -8.89 0.93 -2.11
CA GLY A 87 -7.80 1.62 -1.41
C GLY A 87 -7.67 3.08 -1.82
N ARG A 88 -7.79 3.38 -3.12
CA ARG A 88 -7.81 4.77 -3.61
C ARG A 88 -9.01 5.56 -3.10
N THR A 89 -10.20 4.95 -3.08
CA THR A 89 -11.41 5.58 -2.53
C THR A 89 -11.26 5.88 -1.03
N ILE A 90 -10.75 4.92 -0.25
CA ILE A 90 -10.52 5.10 1.19
C ILE A 90 -9.53 6.24 1.43
N ASN A 91 -8.42 6.29 0.70
CA ASN A 91 -7.43 7.36 0.83
C ASN A 91 -8.03 8.74 0.52
N GLN A 92 -8.88 8.86 -0.50
CA GLN A 92 -9.58 10.11 -0.81
C GLN A 92 -10.52 10.52 0.33
N ASN A 93 -11.26 9.58 0.90
CA ASN A 93 -12.17 9.84 2.01
C ASN A 93 -11.42 10.22 3.29
N LEU A 94 -10.26 9.61 3.55
CA LEU A 94 -9.43 9.96 4.69
C LEU A 94 -8.95 11.41 4.62
N LYS A 95 -8.53 11.88 3.44
CA LYS A 95 -8.17 13.29 3.24
C LYS A 95 -9.32 14.25 3.52
N LYS A 96 -10.53 13.90 3.07
CA LYS A 96 -11.75 14.69 3.35
C LYS A 96 -12.05 14.72 4.85
N PHE A 97 -11.94 13.57 5.51
CA PHE A 97 -12.14 13.45 6.96
C PHE A 97 -11.13 14.30 7.75
N VAL A 98 -9.85 14.23 7.42
CA VAL A 98 -8.81 15.07 8.04
C VAL A 98 -9.12 16.56 7.85
N HIS A 99 -9.52 16.95 6.63
CA HIS A 99 -9.92 18.34 6.36
C HIS A 99 -11.10 18.77 7.22
N TYR A 100 -12.11 17.91 7.35
CA TYR A 100 -13.30 18.18 8.14
C TYR A 100 -12.94 18.40 9.62
N VAL A 101 -12.21 17.46 10.23
CA VAL A 101 -11.80 17.54 11.65
C VAL A 101 -10.89 18.74 11.90
N PHE A 102 -9.96 19.01 10.98
CA PHE A 102 -9.08 20.17 11.12
C PHE A 102 -9.86 21.48 11.06
N THR A 103 -10.84 21.59 10.16
CA THR A 103 -11.67 22.79 10.01
C THR A 103 -12.57 23.00 11.24
N SER A 104 -13.20 21.95 11.76
CA SER A 104 -14.04 22.06 12.96
C SER A 104 -13.21 22.50 14.16
N ASN A 105 -12.09 21.83 14.42
CA ASN A 105 -11.26 22.12 15.58
C ASN A 105 -10.62 23.51 15.49
N ALA A 106 -10.21 23.94 14.30
CA ALA A 106 -9.71 25.30 14.10
C ALA A 106 -10.79 26.34 14.40
N SER A 107 -12.03 26.12 13.94
CA SER A 107 -13.13 27.05 14.18
C SER A 107 -13.47 27.21 15.66
N GLU A 108 -13.49 26.09 16.40
CA GLU A 108 -13.69 26.09 17.86
C GLU A 108 -12.54 26.82 18.58
N PHE A 109 -11.30 26.53 18.19
CA PHE A 109 -10.13 27.19 18.75
C PHE A 109 -10.18 28.71 18.56
N PHE A 110 -10.46 29.19 17.35
CA PHE A 110 -10.56 30.63 17.07
C PHE A 110 -11.74 31.28 17.79
N LEU A 111 -12.89 30.60 17.90
CA LEU A 111 -14.04 31.11 18.63
C LEU A 111 -13.69 31.35 20.10
N VAL A 112 -13.06 30.38 20.77
CA VAL A 112 -12.66 30.49 22.18
C VAL A 112 -11.64 31.60 22.37
N ILE A 113 -10.59 31.64 21.54
CA ILE A 113 -9.55 32.69 21.63
C ILE A 113 -10.15 34.08 21.43
N LEU A 114 -11.03 34.25 20.45
CA LEU A 114 -11.66 35.54 20.18
C LEU A 114 -12.62 35.95 21.30
N GLY A 115 -13.38 35.00 21.86
CA GLY A 115 -14.27 35.25 23.01
C GLY A 115 -13.50 35.75 24.23
N VAL A 116 -12.36 35.12 24.55
CA VAL A 116 -11.48 35.56 25.65
C VAL A 116 -10.90 36.95 25.38
N LEU A 117 -10.42 37.21 24.16
CA LEU A 117 -9.83 38.52 23.80
C LEU A 117 -10.85 39.66 23.85
N LEU A 118 -12.10 39.40 23.46
CA LEU A 118 -13.18 40.38 23.48
C LEU A 118 -13.92 40.46 24.82
N GLN A 119 -13.48 39.70 25.85
CA GLN A 119 -14.14 39.58 27.15
C GLN A 119 -15.62 39.20 27.06
N ILE A 120 -15.98 38.43 26.04
CA ILE A 120 -17.34 37.91 25.90
C ILE A 120 -17.46 36.74 26.89
N PRO A 121 -18.47 36.73 27.78
CA PRO A 121 -18.69 35.62 28.69
C PRO A 121 -18.93 34.31 27.90
N PRO A 122 -18.53 33.16 28.46
CA PRO A 122 -18.59 31.86 27.78
C PRO A 122 -20.00 31.43 27.42
#